data_AF-A0A968TCR8-F1
#
_entry.id   AF-A0A968TCR8-F1
#
_cell.length_a   1.000
_cell.length_b   1.000
_cell.length_c   1.000
_cell.angle_alpha   90.00
_cell.angle_beta   90.00
_cell.angle_gamma   90.00
#
_symmetry.space_group_name_H-M   'P 1'
#
loop_
_entity.id
_entity.type
_entity.pdbx_description
1 polymer ?
#
loop_
_entity_poly.entity_id
_entity_poly.type
_entity_poly.pdbx_seq_one_letter_code
_entity_poly.pdbx_strand_id
1 'polypeptide(L)'
;MFAYRSVTLDVRAATYIQNIVTAPAPLAQLLAAQLDLTQGQITTLLPAPIPFEEIYNFAAPIIPPQSGCFEQACRLIRTFLRDDPQCVFFAEYRHAQRSDAWLAESDPYLPIVFVGDHVYFLLTHTHTDNLRAIALVVGRVVGSVPATLALGVGAKLAAMPHEVPRMADLDPALLAEIASNARLLLTSAYHGEGFLLWKHTQPDRDP
;
A
#
# COMPACT_ATOMS: atom_id res chain seq x y z
N MET A 1 12.18 4.24 -21.49
CA MET A 1 10.83 4.06 -20.93
C MET A 1 10.58 2.56 -20.87
N PHE A 2 10.53 1.97 -19.68
CA PHE A 2 10.26 0.54 -19.55
C PHE A 2 8.77 0.31 -19.72
N ALA A 3 8.39 -0.60 -20.62
CA ALA A 3 6.99 -0.95 -20.85
C ALA A 3 6.49 -1.82 -19.69
N TYR A 4 5.39 -1.41 -19.06
CA TYR A 4 4.62 -2.23 -18.14
C TYR A 4 3.29 -2.62 -18.79
N ARG A 5 2.67 -3.67 -18.28
CA ARG A 5 1.30 -4.06 -18.62
C ARG A 5 0.45 -4.16 -17.36
N SER A 6 -0.82 -3.78 -17.49
CA SER A 6 -1.84 -3.98 -16.47
C SER A 6 -2.70 -5.18 -16.85
N VAL A 7 -2.83 -6.15 -15.96
CA VAL A 7 -3.66 -7.35 -16.18
C VAL A 7 -4.66 -7.46 -15.05
N THR A 8 -5.95 -7.64 -15.37
CA THR A 8 -6.97 -7.94 -14.36
C THR A 8 -6.88 -9.42 -13.97
N LEU A 9 -6.89 -9.69 -12.68
CA LEU A 9 -6.75 -11.04 -12.12
C LEU A 9 -8.07 -11.56 -11.57
N ASP A 10 -8.20 -12.89 -11.58
CA ASP A 10 -9.36 -13.60 -11.02
C ASP A 10 -9.27 -13.80 -9.49
N VAL A 11 -10.19 -14.60 -8.97
CA VAL A 11 -10.32 -14.92 -7.54
C VAL A 11 -9.04 -15.47 -6.89
N ARG A 12 -8.12 -16.08 -7.65
CA ARG A 12 -6.85 -16.58 -7.10
C ARG A 12 -5.98 -15.45 -6.54
N ALA A 13 -6.02 -14.28 -7.17
CA ALA A 13 -5.31 -13.11 -6.67
C ALA A 13 -5.96 -12.54 -5.39
N ALA A 14 -7.28 -12.67 -5.26
CA ALA A 14 -7.98 -12.29 -4.04
C ALA A 14 -7.53 -13.17 -2.87
N THR A 15 -7.44 -14.49 -3.06
CA THR A 15 -6.90 -15.41 -2.04
C THR A 15 -5.46 -15.06 -1.65
N TYR A 16 -4.61 -14.68 -2.61
CA TYR A 16 -3.25 -14.26 -2.32
C TYR A 16 -3.20 -12.97 -1.48
N ILE A 17 -3.96 -11.94 -1.86
CA ILE A 17 -4.08 -10.71 -1.06
C ILE A 17 -4.65 -11.03 0.33
N GLN A 18 -5.63 -11.93 0.43
CA GLN A 18 -6.20 -12.38 1.70
C GLN A 18 -5.11 -12.97 2.62
N ASN A 19 -4.21 -13.80 2.09
CA ASN A 19 -3.10 -14.37 2.85
C ASN A 19 -2.08 -13.31 3.29
N ILE A 20 -1.93 -12.21 2.55
CA ILE A 20 -1.08 -11.09 2.94
C ILE A 20 -1.71 -10.31 4.10
N VAL A 21 -3.03 -10.09 4.06
CA VAL A 21 -3.75 -9.34 5.09
C VAL A 21 -4.00 -10.15 6.36
N THR A 22 -3.89 -11.49 6.34
CA THR A 22 -4.02 -12.33 7.56
C THR A 22 -2.74 -12.39 8.41
N ALA A 23 -1.69 -11.65 8.03
CA ALA A 23 -0.46 -11.54 8.81
C ALA A 23 -0.71 -10.87 10.19
N PRO A 24 0.16 -11.09 11.20
CA PRO A 24 -0.08 -10.70 12.59
C PRO A 24 0.11 -9.19 12.88
N ALA A 25 -0.25 -8.33 11.95
CA ALA A 25 -0.09 -6.89 12.08
C ALA A 25 -1.46 -6.19 12.20
N PRO A 26 -1.61 -5.14 13.03
CA PRO A 26 -2.93 -4.65 13.42
C PRO A 26 -3.81 -4.19 12.25
N LEU A 27 -3.24 -3.47 11.29
CA LEU A 27 -4.00 -2.98 10.13
C LEU A 27 -4.40 -4.13 9.22
N ALA A 28 -3.48 -5.07 8.99
CA ALA A 28 -3.72 -6.26 8.19
C ALA A 28 -4.90 -7.06 8.75
N GLN A 29 -4.93 -7.32 10.06
CA GLN A 29 -6.01 -8.03 10.73
C GLN A 29 -7.37 -7.31 10.60
N LEU A 30 -7.39 -5.98 10.75
CA LEU A 30 -8.60 -5.19 10.59
C LEU A 30 -9.13 -5.25 9.15
N LEU A 31 -8.24 -5.15 8.15
CA LEU A 31 -8.62 -5.31 6.75
C LEU A 31 -9.14 -6.70 6.47
N ALA A 32 -8.51 -7.75 7.00
CA ALA A 32 -8.98 -9.12 6.82
C ALA A 32 -10.39 -9.34 7.39
N ALA A 33 -10.77 -8.61 8.43
CA ALA A 33 -12.09 -8.69 9.05
C ALA A 33 -13.17 -7.85 8.35
N GLN A 34 -12.79 -6.76 7.68
CA GLN A 34 -13.73 -5.75 7.17
C GLN A 34 -13.81 -5.69 5.64
N LEU A 35 -12.76 -6.12 4.94
CA LEU A 35 -12.62 -5.95 3.51
C LEU A 35 -13.16 -7.16 2.74
N ASP A 36 -14.16 -6.91 1.90
CA ASP A 36 -14.61 -7.88 0.90
C ASP A 36 -13.86 -7.66 -0.42
N LEU A 37 -12.83 -8.47 -0.65
CA LEU A 37 -12.02 -8.38 -1.87
C LEU A 37 -12.83 -8.64 -3.15
N THR A 38 -13.99 -9.30 -3.07
CA THR A 38 -14.86 -9.57 -4.22
C THR A 38 -15.58 -8.31 -4.72
N GLN A 39 -15.65 -7.26 -3.90
CA GLN A 39 -16.22 -5.96 -4.27
C GLN A 39 -15.23 -5.06 -5.01
N GLY A 40 -14.04 -5.56 -5.34
CA GLY A 40 -13.03 -4.80 -6.05
C GLY A 40 -12.48 -5.50 -7.29
N GLN A 41 -11.75 -4.74 -8.08
CA GLN A 41 -10.99 -5.21 -9.21
C GLN A 41 -9.54 -5.39 -8.76
N ILE A 42 -8.99 -6.59 -8.98
CA ILE A 42 -7.58 -6.86 -8.74
C ILE A 42 -6.86 -6.75 -10.07
N THR A 43 -5.82 -5.91 -10.10
CA THR A 43 -4.93 -5.76 -11.23
C THR A 43 -3.50 -6.00 -10.79
N THR A 44 -2.67 -6.48 -11.70
CA THR A 44 -1.23 -6.57 -11.50
C THR A 44 -0.51 -5.65 -12.47
N LEU A 45 0.53 -4.97 -11.97
CA LEU A 45 1.47 -4.18 -12.77
C LEU A 45 2.72 -5.03 -12.98
N LEU A 46 2.94 -5.48 -14.21
CA LEU A 46 4.05 -6.37 -14.55
C LEU A 46 4.94 -5.77 -15.64
N PRO A 47 6.23 -6.11 -15.67
CA PRO A 47 7.07 -5.79 -16.81
C PRO A 47 6.62 -6.58 -18.04
N ALA A 48 6.84 -6.01 -19.22
CA ALA A 48 6.32 -6.52 -20.49
C ALA A 48 6.72 -7.96 -20.90
N PRO A 49 7.88 -8.55 -20.51
CA PRO A 49 8.29 -9.86 -21.03
C PRO A 49 7.78 -11.08 -20.26
N ILE A 50 7.00 -10.93 -19.17
CA ILE A 50 6.55 -12.09 -18.38
C ILE A 50 5.47 -12.90 -19.14
N PRO A 51 5.53 -14.23 -19.25
CA PRO A 51 4.43 -15.05 -19.77
C PRO A 51 3.17 -15.00 -18.89
N PHE A 52 1.97 -15.24 -19.44
CA PHE A 52 0.73 -15.19 -18.65
C PHE A 52 0.67 -16.26 -17.55
N GLU A 53 1.28 -17.41 -17.80
CA GLU A 53 1.34 -18.55 -16.89
C GLU A 53 2.14 -18.25 -15.62
N GLU A 54 3.16 -17.39 -15.73
CA GLU A 54 4.00 -16.97 -14.60
C GLU A 54 3.31 -15.91 -13.72
N ILE A 55 2.26 -15.25 -14.21
CA ILE A 55 1.50 -14.24 -13.44
C ILE A 55 0.89 -14.83 -12.16
N TYR A 56 0.52 -16.11 -12.20
CA TYR A 56 -0.12 -16.81 -11.09
C TYR A 56 0.85 -17.69 -10.29
N ASN A 57 2.14 -17.67 -10.59
CA ASN A 57 3.11 -18.47 -9.86
C ASN A 57 3.46 -17.78 -8.54
N PHE A 58 2.58 -17.92 -7.55
CA PHE A 58 2.79 -17.35 -6.22
C PHE A 58 3.82 -18.14 -5.35
N ALA A 59 4.76 -18.91 -5.93
CA ALA A 59 5.71 -19.81 -5.23
C ALA A 59 7.24 -19.71 -5.56
N ALA A 60 7.69 -18.87 -6.50
CA ALA A 60 9.08 -18.44 -6.75
C ALA A 60 9.70 -17.16 -6.05
N PRO A 61 11.04 -17.05 -5.97
CA PRO A 61 11.73 -16.01 -5.18
C PRO A 61 11.44 -14.55 -5.63
N ILE A 62 11.55 -13.62 -4.67
CA ILE A 62 11.34 -12.17 -4.85
C ILE A 62 12.52 -11.55 -5.60
N ILE A 63 12.26 -10.94 -6.74
CA ILE A 63 13.18 -10.11 -7.54
C ILE A 63 12.82 -8.64 -7.30
N PRO A 64 13.75 -7.68 -7.27
CA PRO A 64 13.40 -6.27 -7.12
C PRO A 64 12.46 -5.77 -8.25
N PRO A 65 11.47 -4.90 -7.96
CA PRO A 65 10.55 -4.39 -8.98
C PRO A 65 11.28 -3.60 -10.05
N GLN A 66 10.93 -3.84 -11.32
CA GLN A 66 11.45 -3.06 -12.43
C GLN A 66 10.94 -1.61 -12.35
N SER A 67 11.78 -0.65 -12.78
CA SER A 67 11.52 0.80 -12.61
C SER A 67 10.17 1.27 -13.19
N GLY A 68 9.69 0.68 -14.28
CA GLY A 68 8.40 1.04 -14.87
C GLY A 68 7.18 0.71 -13.98
N CYS A 69 7.20 -0.42 -13.28
CA CYS A 69 6.12 -0.79 -12.35
C CYS A 69 6.11 0.15 -11.14
N PHE A 70 7.29 0.52 -10.65
CA PHE A 70 7.48 1.42 -9.51
C PHE A 70 6.95 2.83 -9.80
N GLU A 71 7.30 3.40 -10.95
CA GLU A 71 6.80 4.70 -11.39
C GLU A 71 5.26 4.72 -11.49
N GLN A 72 4.67 3.61 -11.97
CA GLN A 72 3.23 3.50 -12.09
C GLN A 72 2.53 3.39 -10.73
N ALA A 73 3.09 2.65 -9.77
CA ALA A 73 2.58 2.62 -8.41
C ALA A 73 2.61 4.01 -7.75
N CYS A 74 3.73 4.74 -7.91
CA CYS A 74 3.84 6.13 -7.43
C CYS A 74 2.77 7.03 -8.06
N ARG A 75 2.55 6.91 -9.38
CA ARG A 75 1.53 7.69 -10.09
C ARG A 75 0.11 7.38 -9.61
N LEU A 76 -0.19 6.10 -9.33
CA LEU A 76 -1.48 5.68 -8.81
C LEU A 76 -1.77 6.30 -7.45
N ILE A 77 -0.82 6.23 -6.52
CA ILE A 77 -0.96 6.84 -5.19
C ILE A 77 -1.10 8.36 -5.32
N ARG A 78 -0.26 9.00 -6.14
CA ARG A 78 -0.37 10.44 -6.38
C ARG A 78 -1.75 10.84 -6.88
N THR A 79 -2.31 10.07 -7.82
CA THR A 79 -3.65 10.34 -8.36
C THR A 79 -4.70 10.17 -7.26
N PHE A 80 -4.64 9.06 -6.52
CA PHE A 80 -5.56 8.77 -5.42
C PHE A 80 -5.59 9.89 -4.36
N LEU A 81 -4.43 10.40 -3.96
CA LEU A 81 -4.31 11.48 -2.97
C LEU A 81 -4.77 12.85 -3.50
N ARG A 82 -4.70 13.06 -4.82
CA ARG A 82 -5.08 14.31 -5.46
C ARG A 82 -6.59 14.41 -5.66
N ASP A 83 -7.24 13.29 -5.93
CA ASP A 83 -8.64 13.26 -6.35
C ASP A 83 -9.59 13.69 -5.21
N ASP A 84 -9.18 13.53 -3.94
CA ASP A 84 -9.96 13.94 -2.77
C ASP A 84 -9.03 14.33 -1.59
N PRO A 85 -9.18 15.51 -0.96
CA PRO A 85 -8.36 15.90 0.19
C PRO A 85 -8.52 14.99 1.42
N GLN A 86 -9.62 14.22 1.50
CA GLN A 86 -9.88 13.23 2.54
C GLN A 86 -9.21 11.88 2.28
N CYS A 87 -8.63 11.68 1.09
CA CYS A 87 -7.90 10.46 0.77
C CYS A 87 -6.52 10.44 1.44
N VAL A 88 -6.19 9.28 2.00
CA VAL A 88 -4.88 8.97 2.57
C VAL A 88 -4.33 7.70 1.96
N PHE A 89 -3.01 7.59 1.92
CA PHE A 89 -2.34 6.34 1.65
C PHE A 89 -1.50 5.96 2.86
N PHE A 90 -1.87 4.85 3.49
CA PHE A 90 -1.34 4.38 4.75
C PHE A 90 -0.63 3.05 4.54
N ALA A 91 0.65 2.97 4.86
CA ALA A 91 1.46 1.77 4.63
C ALA A 91 2.01 1.21 5.95
N GLU A 92 1.75 -0.07 6.19
CA GLU A 92 2.23 -0.77 7.38
C GLU A 92 3.66 -1.28 7.20
N TYR A 93 4.54 -1.01 8.17
CA TYR A 93 5.93 -1.47 8.15
C TYR A 93 6.21 -2.47 9.28
N ARG A 94 5.91 -3.75 8.98
CA ARG A 94 5.76 -4.83 9.96
C ARG A 94 6.98 -5.18 10.80
N HIS A 95 8.19 -4.88 10.34
CA HIS A 95 9.42 -5.24 11.05
C HIS A 95 9.98 -4.10 11.88
N ALA A 96 9.42 -2.90 11.74
CA ALA A 96 9.89 -1.78 12.50
C ALA A 96 9.13 -1.63 13.80
N GLN A 97 9.88 -1.24 14.81
CA GLN A 97 9.36 -0.87 16.09
C GLN A 97 9.66 0.60 16.34
N ARG A 98 8.83 1.25 17.16
CA ARG A 98 9.03 2.64 17.56
C ARG A 98 10.43 2.93 18.11
N SER A 99 11.04 1.95 18.77
CA SER A 99 12.38 2.02 19.36
C SER A 99 13.53 1.94 18.35
N ASP A 100 13.24 1.67 17.07
CA ASP A 100 14.27 1.52 16.05
C ASP A 100 15.03 2.83 15.80
N ALA A 101 16.34 2.82 16.03
CA ALA A 101 17.20 3.99 15.87
C ALA A 101 17.16 4.58 14.46
N TRP A 102 17.02 3.74 13.43
CA TRP A 102 17.00 4.18 12.03
C TRP A 102 15.81 5.11 11.72
N LEU A 103 14.74 5.11 12.52
CA LEU A 103 13.59 6.00 12.33
C LEU A 103 14.00 7.47 12.51
N ALA A 104 14.86 7.77 13.48
CA ALA A 104 15.36 9.12 13.73
C ALA A 104 16.31 9.59 12.60
N GLU A 105 17.08 8.67 12.04
CA GLU A 105 18.05 8.90 10.96
C GLU A 105 17.43 8.80 9.56
N SER A 106 16.15 8.44 9.47
CA SER A 106 15.47 8.23 8.20
C SER A 106 15.37 9.51 7.38
N ASP A 107 15.05 9.36 6.09
CA ASP A 107 14.86 10.49 5.18
C ASP A 107 13.81 11.48 5.76
N PRO A 108 14.10 12.79 5.81
CA PRO A 108 13.18 13.78 6.38
C PRO A 108 11.85 13.88 5.63
N TYR A 109 11.79 13.41 4.38
CA TYR A 109 10.57 13.38 3.58
C TYR A 109 9.73 12.12 3.80
N LEU A 110 10.18 11.15 4.61
CA LEU A 110 9.41 9.95 4.91
C LEU A 110 8.43 10.25 6.07
N PRO A 111 7.11 10.26 5.83
CA PRO A 111 6.12 10.58 6.86
C PRO A 111 5.82 9.34 7.69
N ILE A 112 6.44 9.25 8.86
CA ILE A 112 6.36 8.14 9.80
C ILE A 112 5.28 8.43 10.83
N VAL A 113 4.44 7.45 11.11
CA VAL A 113 3.43 7.56 12.17
C VAL A 113 3.38 6.29 13.00
N PHE A 114 2.96 6.44 14.24
CA PHE A 114 2.94 5.38 15.24
C PHE A 114 1.52 5.10 15.71
N VAL A 115 1.20 3.82 15.84
CA VAL A 115 0.03 3.38 16.61
C VAL A 115 0.53 2.38 17.65
N GLY A 116 0.63 2.84 18.90
CA GLY A 116 1.37 2.13 19.94
C GLY A 116 2.86 1.98 19.57
N ASP A 117 3.33 0.73 19.49
CA ASP A 117 4.71 0.40 19.10
C ASP A 117 4.87 0.09 17.60
N HIS A 118 3.76 0.08 16.85
CA HIS A 118 3.76 -0.23 15.42
C HIS A 118 4.06 1.00 14.56
N VAL A 119 4.85 0.79 13.52
CA VAL A 119 5.31 1.83 12.60
C VAL A 119 4.55 1.77 11.29
N TYR A 120 4.07 2.93 10.85
CA TYR A 120 3.38 3.12 9.60
C TYR A 120 3.97 4.31 8.84
N PHE A 121 3.62 4.39 7.57
CA PHE A 121 3.84 5.58 6.75
C PHE A 121 2.50 6.15 6.29
N LEU A 122 2.36 7.47 6.35
CA LEU A 122 1.10 8.14 6.02
C LEU A 122 1.33 9.25 5.00
N LEU A 123 0.78 9.07 3.81
CA LEU A 123 0.66 10.12 2.80
C LEU A 123 -0.76 10.66 2.80
N THR A 124 -0.87 11.97 2.61
CA THR A 124 -2.12 12.72 2.53
C THR A 124 -2.11 13.58 1.27
N HIS A 125 -3.18 14.32 1.00
CA HIS A 125 -3.26 15.23 -0.16
C HIS A 125 -2.11 16.27 -0.20
N THR A 126 -1.55 16.67 0.95
CA THR A 126 -0.39 17.59 1.01
C THR A 126 0.90 16.99 0.45
N HIS A 127 0.95 15.66 0.29
CA HIS A 127 2.09 14.95 -0.26
C HIS A 127 2.00 14.74 -1.78
N THR A 128 0.92 15.19 -2.43
CA THR A 128 0.66 14.95 -3.87
C THR A 128 1.80 15.43 -4.77
N ASP A 129 2.47 16.52 -4.43
CA ASP A 129 3.60 17.07 -5.19
C ASP A 129 4.97 16.67 -4.61
N ASN A 130 4.98 15.97 -3.48
CA ASN A 130 6.19 15.41 -2.88
C ASN A 130 6.47 14.00 -3.44
N LEU A 131 6.94 13.95 -4.68
CA LEU A 131 7.25 12.69 -5.38
C LEU A 131 8.29 11.84 -4.63
N ARG A 132 9.19 12.47 -3.87
CA ARG A 132 10.19 11.77 -3.05
C ARG A 132 9.54 11.03 -1.90
N ALA A 133 8.62 11.65 -1.16
CA ALA A 133 7.87 10.98 -0.10
C ALA A 133 7.08 9.78 -0.65
N ILE A 134 6.36 9.99 -1.76
CA ILE A 134 5.61 8.91 -2.41
C ILE A 134 6.54 7.75 -2.80
N ALA A 135 7.66 8.04 -3.46
CA ALA A 135 8.62 7.02 -3.86
C ALA A 135 9.22 6.28 -2.66
N LEU A 136 9.55 6.97 -1.57
CA LEU A 136 10.06 6.34 -0.35
C LEU A 136 9.03 5.39 0.25
N VAL A 137 7.77 5.81 0.37
CA VAL A 137 6.69 4.98 0.92
C VAL A 137 6.42 3.77 0.02
N VAL A 138 6.29 3.97 -1.29
CA VAL A 138 6.15 2.85 -2.24
C VAL A 138 7.34 1.91 -2.13
N GLY A 139 8.56 2.44 -2.07
CA GLY A 139 9.78 1.68 -1.87
C GLY A 139 9.74 0.82 -0.62
N ARG A 140 9.14 1.29 0.49
CA ARG A 140 8.95 0.49 1.71
C ARG A 140 7.86 -0.58 1.57
N VAL A 141 6.84 -0.34 0.74
CA VAL A 141 5.80 -1.34 0.44
C VAL A 141 6.37 -2.55 -0.31
N VAL A 142 7.40 -2.36 -1.15
CA VAL A 142 8.02 -3.44 -1.97
C VAL A 142 9.42 -3.88 -1.51
N GLY A 143 10.13 -3.07 -0.73
CA GLY A 143 11.60 -3.07 -0.74
C GLY A 143 12.33 -3.68 0.44
N SER A 144 11.65 -4.23 1.46
CA SER A 144 12.37 -4.88 2.57
C SER A 144 12.44 -6.40 2.37
N VAL A 145 13.60 -6.84 1.88
CA VAL A 145 14.03 -8.25 1.97
C VAL A 145 14.40 -8.54 3.44
N PRO A 146 14.03 -9.71 3.97
CA PRO A 146 13.33 -10.79 3.29
C PRO A 146 11.82 -10.57 3.35
N ALA A 147 11.20 -10.44 2.18
CA ALA A 147 9.77 -10.62 1.97
C ALA A 147 8.85 -9.95 3.00
N THR A 148 9.14 -8.72 3.43
CA THR A 148 8.13 -7.98 4.18
C THR A 148 7.07 -7.58 3.17
N LEU A 149 6.00 -8.37 3.13
CA LEU A 149 4.76 -7.99 2.51
C LEU A 149 4.21 -6.79 3.29
N ALA A 150 4.74 -5.61 3.01
CA ALA A 150 4.17 -4.37 3.48
C ALA A 150 2.90 -4.13 2.65
N LEU A 151 1.88 -3.64 3.33
CA LEU A 151 0.57 -3.40 2.76
C LEU A 151 0.33 -1.90 2.78
N GLY A 152 0.16 -1.34 1.59
CA GLY A 152 -0.33 0.03 1.42
C GLY A 152 -1.83 0.04 1.22
N VAL A 153 -2.51 0.93 1.91
CA VAL A 153 -3.97 1.09 1.88
C VAL A 153 -4.28 2.52 1.51
N GLY A 154 -4.98 2.72 0.41
CA GLY A 154 -5.65 3.98 0.14
C GLY A 154 -7.05 3.95 0.74
N ALA A 155 -7.37 4.92 1.59
CA ALA A 155 -8.67 5.05 2.24
C ALA A 155 -9.17 6.49 2.17
N LYS A 156 -10.48 6.68 2.25
CA LYS A 156 -11.10 8.01 2.43
C LYS A 156 -11.57 8.13 3.88
N LEU A 157 -11.17 9.19 4.56
CA LEU A 157 -11.49 9.39 5.98
C LEU A 157 -12.52 10.50 6.17
N ALA A 158 -13.36 10.40 7.19
CA ALA A 158 -14.39 11.40 7.46
C ALA A 158 -13.77 12.76 7.83
N ALA A 159 -12.69 12.72 8.60
CA ALA A 159 -11.90 13.89 8.94
C ALA A 159 -10.42 13.51 8.97
N MET A 160 -9.58 14.40 8.43
CA MET A 160 -8.14 14.27 8.53
C MET A 160 -7.54 15.53 9.15
N PRO A 161 -6.52 15.38 10.02
CA PRO A 161 -5.68 16.51 10.38
C PRO A 161 -5.10 17.13 9.11
N HIS A 162 -5.23 18.44 8.95
CA HIS A 162 -4.69 19.17 7.80
C HIS A 162 -3.18 18.96 7.63
N GLU A 163 -2.48 18.81 8.74
CA GLU A 163 -1.06 18.48 8.77
C GLU A 163 -0.83 17.31 9.71
N VAL A 164 -0.10 16.31 9.22
CA VAL A 164 0.43 15.24 10.06
C VAL A 164 1.94 15.48 10.16
N PRO A 165 2.49 15.69 11.36
CA PRO A 165 3.92 15.80 11.55
C PRO A 165 4.64 14.57 11.00
N ARG A 166 5.90 14.74 10.57
CA ARG A 166 6.74 13.65 10.06
C ARG A 166 6.80 12.44 11.01
N MET A 167 6.72 12.67 12.32
CA MET A 167 6.69 11.63 13.34
C MET A 167 5.55 11.96 14.30
N ALA A 168 4.45 11.21 14.21
CA ALA A 168 3.25 11.48 14.99
C ALA A 168 2.65 10.20 15.57
N ASP A 169 2.06 10.32 16.76
CA ASP A 169 1.19 9.29 17.33
C ASP A 169 -0.23 9.45 16.76
N LEU A 170 -0.81 8.34 16.33
CA LEU A 170 -2.18 8.29 15.84
C LEU A 170 -3.04 7.44 16.78
N ASP A 171 -4.32 7.80 16.86
CA ASP A 171 -5.32 7.04 17.61
C ASP A 171 -5.50 5.65 16.97
N PRO A 172 -5.43 4.54 17.73
CA PRO A 172 -5.77 3.21 17.24
C PRO A 172 -7.14 3.12 16.54
N ALA A 173 -8.11 3.96 16.91
CA ALA A 173 -9.42 4.03 16.25
C ALA A 173 -9.31 4.38 14.76
N LEU A 174 -8.27 5.13 14.37
CA LEU A 174 -8.00 5.48 12.97
C LEU A 174 -7.72 4.24 12.12
N LEU A 175 -7.10 3.20 12.68
CA LEU A 175 -6.84 1.96 11.93
C LEU A 175 -8.15 1.28 11.52
N ALA A 176 -9.16 1.29 12.41
CA ALA A 176 -10.46 0.75 12.11
C ALA A 176 -11.17 1.58 11.02
N GLU A 177 -11.06 2.91 11.08
CA GLU A 177 -11.61 3.79 10.05
C GLU A 177 -10.94 3.59 8.69
N ILE A 178 -9.61 3.48 8.65
CA ILE A 178 -8.84 3.18 7.43
C ILE A 178 -9.29 1.84 6.84
N ALA A 179 -9.43 0.81 7.67
CA ALA A 179 -9.85 -0.51 7.21
C ALA A 179 -11.28 -0.50 6.65
N SER A 180 -12.22 0.18 7.31
CA SER A 180 -13.62 0.29 6.89
C SER A 180 -13.80 1.09 5.61
N ASN A 181 -12.90 2.03 5.34
CA ASN A 181 -12.97 2.92 4.18
C ASN A 181 -11.88 2.64 3.15
N ALA A 182 -11.30 1.44 3.15
CA ALA A 182 -10.28 1.04 2.19
C ALA A 182 -10.85 1.00 0.77
N ARG A 183 -10.23 1.76 -0.14
CA ARG A 183 -10.61 1.88 -1.57
C ARG A 183 -9.53 1.38 -2.50
N LEU A 184 -8.31 1.27 -1.99
CA LEU A 184 -7.13 0.86 -2.72
C LEU A 184 -6.30 -0.02 -1.80
N LEU A 185 -5.82 -1.16 -2.29
CA LEU A 185 -4.72 -1.88 -1.67
C LEU A 185 -3.58 -1.96 -2.66
N LEU A 186 -2.37 -1.73 -2.18
CA LEU A 186 -1.13 -1.93 -2.90
C LEU A 186 -0.26 -2.90 -2.10
N THR A 187 0.17 -3.96 -2.74
CA THR A 187 1.16 -4.88 -2.16
C THR A 187 2.13 -5.34 -3.24
N SER A 188 3.30 -5.82 -2.84
CA SER A 188 4.23 -6.44 -3.78
C SER A 188 3.56 -7.62 -4.47
N ALA A 189 3.68 -7.68 -5.79
CA ALA A 189 3.34 -8.91 -6.49
C ALA A 189 4.36 -9.98 -6.14
N TYR A 190 3.90 -11.22 -6.17
CA TYR A 190 4.78 -12.35 -6.08
C TYR A 190 5.77 -12.37 -7.27
N HIS A 191 7.00 -12.86 -7.06
CA HIS A 191 8.21 -12.60 -7.87
C HIS A 191 8.82 -11.20 -7.72
N GLY A 192 8.19 -10.27 -7.00
CA GLY A 192 8.72 -8.93 -6.74
C GLY A 192 8.91 -8.04 -7.97
N GLU A 193 8.65 -8.54 -9.18
CA GLU A 193 8.79 -7.77 -10.42
C GLU A 193 7.66 -6.74 -10.62
N GLY A 194 6.69 -6.66 -9.70
CA GLY A 194 5.47 -5.88 -9.88
C GLY A 194 4.69 -5.56 -8.62
N PHE A 195 3.48 -5.05 -8.82
CA PHE A 195 2.53 -4.72 -7.75
C PHE A 195 1.21 -5.41 -7.98
N LEU A 196 0.60 -5.91 -6.92
CA LEU A 196 -0.82 -6.22 -6.91
C LEU A 196 -1.57 -5.01 -6.38
N LEU A 197 -2.62 -4.66 -7.11
CA LEU A 197 -3.45 -3.52 -6.88
C LEU A 197 -4.90 -3.98 -6.80
N TRP A 198 -5.51 -3.87 -5.63
CA TRP A 198 -6.95 -4.00 -5.50
C TRP A 198 -7.56 -2.60 -5.47
N LYS A 199 -8.65 -2.40 -6.22
CA LYS A 199 -9.45 -1.17 -6.22
C LYS A 199 -10.90 -1.50 -5.98
N HIS A 200 -11.55 -0.84 -5.03
CA HIS A 200 -12.98 -0.99 -4.81
C HIS A 200 -13.76 -0.57 -6.06
N THR A 201 -14.77 -1.35 -6.46
CA THR A 201 -15.53 -1.11 -7.72
C THR A 201 -16.82 -0.34 -7.52
N GLN A 202 -17.34 -0.21 -6.29
CA GLN A 202 -18.53 0.61 -6.11
C GLN A 202 -18.17 2.10 -6.23
N PRO A 203 -18.98 2.89 -6.95
CA PRO A 203 -18.91 4.34 -6.87
C PRO A 203 -19.19 4.73 -5.42
N ASP A 204 -18.49 5.75 -4.94
CA ASP A 204 -18.67 6.33 -3.61
C ASP A 204 -20.15 6.35 -3.24
N ARG A 205 -20.54 5.53 -2.26
CA ARG A 205 -21.73 5.85 -1.49
C ARG A 205 -21.37 7.15 -0.78
N ASP A 206 -21.90 8.27 -1.26
CA ASP A 206 -21.95 9.47 -0.44
C ASP A 206 -22.59 9.05 0.90
N PRO A 207 -21.93 9.33 2.04
CA PRO A 207 -22.50 9.06 3.36
C PRO A 207 -23.79 9.85 3.60
#